data_AF-A0A2E5KGR4-F1
#
_entry.id   AF-A0A2E5KGR4-F1
#
_cell.length_a   1.000
_cell.length_b   1.000
_cell.length_c   1.000
_cell.angle_alpha   90.00
_cell.angle_beta   90.00
_cell.angle_gamma   90.00
#
_symmetry.space_group_name_H-M   'P 1'
#
loop_
_entity.id
_entity.type
_entity.pdbx_description
1 polymer ?
#
loop_
_entity_poly.entity_id
_entity_poly.type
_entity_poly.pdbx_seq_one_letter_code
_entity_poly.pdbx_strand_id
1 'polypeptide(L)'
;MFEKIQLNIKNIQDRRHINQSLKILQLQQKDVSNLKIKLTKRLNKIKILCNDSLSNNNHTFYAIYKKEYDDIDKLFENIKISEISIIRAISRMETLKDVHQATNSLGLAVKMCKDMDITLSTILPDVNEQIVTLNKSLNQSLDLPELSNNELFELNKSIESTILEPIAERIENETDKFESIVKNNQITSIGNKKLIDNPGNVNMNLKKFTPKETKKNIIEEKISKYIDNKKGHFDVVDAANELGLSVETVETKTLELMNSGKIKIRR
;
A
#
# COMPACT_ATOMS: atom_id res chain seq x y z
N MET A 1 11.76 5.55 -27.86
CA MET A 1 10.59 4.79 -28.38
C MET A 1 9.86 4.20 -27.18
N PHE A 2 9.06 5.00 -26.47
CA PHE A 2 8.39 4.57 -25.24
C PHE A 2 6.98 4.09 -25.56
N GLU A 3 6.80 2.77 -25.58
CA GLU A 3 5.49 2.16 -25.78
C GLU A 3 4.52 2.53 -24.66
N LYS A 4 3.28 2.75 -25.08
CA LYS A 4 2.15 3.27 -24.31
C LYS A 4 1.87 2.43 -23.07
N ILE A 5 2.23 2.93 -21.89
CA ILE A 5 1.55 2.55 -20.65
C ILE A 5 0.15 3.19 -20.68
N GLN A 6 -0.82 2.48 -21.25
CA GLN A 6 -2.24 2.78 -21.10
C GLN A 6 -2.68 2.34 -19.70
N LEU A 7 -2.55 3.22 -18.71
CA LEU A 7 -3.32 3.12 -17.48
C LEU A 7 -4.78 3.41 -17.81
N ASN A 8 -5.47 2.39 -18.32
CA ASN A 8 -6.91 2.43 -18.61
C ASN A 8 -7.68 2.32 -17.29
N ILE A 9 -7.66 3.39 -16.50
CA ILE A 9 -8.48 3.50 -15.30
C ILE A 9 -9.85 4.00 -15.76
N LYS A 10 -10.84 3.12 -15.78
CA LYS A 10 -12.27 3.44 -15.94
C LYS A 10 -12.78 4.20 -14.69
N ASN A 11 -12.20 5.36 -14.46
CA ASN A 11 -12.15 6.15 -13.22
C ASN A 11 -13.56 6.54 -12.70
N ILE A 12 -14.56 6.72 -13.56
CA ILE A 12 -15.88 7.21 -13.12
C ILE A 12 -16.83 6.08 -12.68
N GLN A 13 -16.73 4.89 -13.29
CA GLN A 13 -17.59 3.76 -12.92
C GLN A 13 -17.20 3.21 -11.54
N ASP A 14 -15.90 3.12 -11.27
CA ASP A 14 -15.38 2.53 -10.04
C ASP A 14 -15.81 3.30 -8.79
N ARG A 15 -15.78 4.64 -8.80
CA ARG A 15 -16.21 5.47 -7.65
C ARG A 15 -17.68 5.26 -7.30
N ARG A 16 -18.55 5.10 -8.30
CA ARG A 16 -19.99 4.86 -8.08
C ARG A 16 -20.20 3.49 -7.44
N HIS A 17 -19.53 2.46 -7.96
CA HIS A 17 -19.62 1.10 -7.44
C HIS A 17 -19.05 0.97 -6.02
N ILE A 18 -17.95 1.68 -5.70
CA ILE A 18 -17.39 1.74 -4.34
C ILE A 18 -18.40 2.35 -3.37
N ASN A 19 -18.98 3.51 -3.70
CA ASN A 19 -19.95 4.18 -2.83
C ASN A 19 -21.25 3.37 -2.67
N GLN A 20 -21.73 2.72 -3.73
CA GLN A 20 -22.88 1.82 -3.66
C GLN A 20 -22.61 0.62 -2.74
N SER A 21 -21.44 -0.02 -2.89
CA SER A 21 -21.03 -1.15 -2.06
C SER A 21 -20.90 -0.75 -0.59
N LEU A 22 -20.31 0.42 -0.31
CA LEU A 22 -20.26 0.98 1.05
C LEU A 22 -21.65 1.12 1.67
N LYS A 23 -22.61 1.68 0.92
CA LYS A 23 -24.00 1.85 1.40
C LYS A 23 -24.65 0.51 1.74
N ILE A 24 -24.45 -0.52 0.90
CA ILE A 24 -24.97 -1.87 1.14
C ILE A 24 -24.34 -2.48 2.40
N LEU A 25 -23.02 -2.37 2.55
CA LEU A 25 -22.30 -2.90 3.71
C LEU A 25 -22.73 -2.21 5.02
N GLN A 26 -22.98 -0.89 5.00
CA GLN A 26 -23.51 -0.14 6.14
C GLN A 26 -24.92 -0.59 6.53
N LEU A 27 -25.78 -0.90 5.55
CA LEU A 27 -27.10 -1.48 5.81
C LEU A 27 -26.98 -2.86 6.45
N GLN A 28 -26.13 -3.73 5.89
CA GLN A 28 -25.87 -5.06 6.45
C GLN A 28 -25.30 -4.99 7.87
N GLN A 29 -24.42 -4.02 8.16
CA GLN A 29 -23.89 -3.79 9.51
C GLN A 29 -25.01 -3.46 10.51
N LYS A 30 -25.97 -2.62 10.10
CA LYS A 30 -27.15 -2.27 10.90
C LYS A 30 -28.04 -3.48 11.14
N ASP A 31 -28.25 -4.30 10.12
CA ASP A 31 -29.06 -5.51 10.21
C ASP A 31 -28.43 -6.56 11.14
N VAL A 32 -27.12 -6.78 11.04
CA VAL A 32 -26.37 -7.66 11.95
C VAL A 32 -26.42 -7.15 13.38
N SER A 33 -26.30 -5.84 13.59
CA SER A 33 -26.44 -5.21 14.93
C SER A 33 -27.85 -5.42 15.51
N ASN A 34 -28.89 -5.28 14.69
CA ASN A 34 -30.27 -5.55 15.11
C ASN A 34 -30.50 -7.03 15.45
N LEU A 35 -29.93 -7.95 14.65
CA LEU A 35 -29.98 -9.38 14.92
C LEU A 35 -29.32 -9.72 16.26
N LYS A 36 -28.14 -9.15 16.53
CA LYS A 36 -27.43 -9.28 17.81
C LYS A 36 -28.30 -8.86 18.99
N ILE A 37 -28.94 -7.69 18.91
CA ILE A 37 -29.87 -7.20 19.95
C ILE A 37 -31.04 -8.18 20.17
N LYS A 38 -31.66 -8.66 19.09
CA LYS A 38 -32.79 -9.61 19.17
C LYS A 38 -32.35 -10.94 19.80
N LEU A 39 -31.18 -11.44 19.44
CA LEU A 39 -30.62 -12.69 19.98
C LEU A 39 -30.25 -12.55 21.45
N THR A 40 -29.67 -11.42 21.88
CA THR A 40 -29.42 -11.16 23.31
C THR A 40 -30.71 -11.20 24.12
N LYS A 41 -31.80 -10.58 23.61
CA LYS A 41 -33.11 -10.63 24.27
C LYS A 41 -33.64 -12.06 24.39
N ARG A 42 -33.53 -12.85 23.31
CA ARG A 42 -33.96 -14.26 23.31
C ARG A 42 -33.13 -15.11 24.27
N LEU A 43 -31.81 -14.94 24.27
CA LEU A 43 -30.87 -15.64 25.16
C LEU A 43 -31.22 -15.39 26.62
N ASN A 44 -31.47 -14.13 27.01
CA ASN A 44 -31.87 -13.78 28.37
C ASN A 44 -33.19 -14.46 28.77
N LYS A 45 -34.17 -14.52 27.85
CA LYS A 45 -35.45 -15.21 28.11
C LYS A 45 -35.25 -16.70 28.35
N ILE A 46 -34.44 -17.36 27.53
CA ILE A 46 -34.15 -18.79 27.69
C ILE A 46 -33.37 -19.07 28.97
N LYS A 47 -32.45 -18.19 29.35
CA LYS A 47 -31.71 -18.30 30.61
C LYS A 47 -32.66 -18.30 31.82
N ILE A 48 -33.68 -17.44 31.81
CA ILE A 48 -34.72 -17.42 32.85
C ILE A 48 -35.49 -18.75 32.85
N LEU A 49 -35.99 -19.20 31.69
CA LEU A 49 -36.74 -20.45 31.56
C LEU A 49 -35.94 -21.70 31.98
N CYS A 50 -34.63 -21.72 31.70
CA CYS A 50 -33.70 -22.74 32.17
C CYS A 50 -33.66 -22.79 33.70
N ASN A 51 -33.49 -21.63 34.34
CA ASN A 51 -33.43 -21.52 35.79
C ASN A 51 -34.75 -21.95 36.44
N ASP A 52 -35.89 -21.49 35.90
CA ASP A 52 -37.22 -21.85 36.41
C ASP A 52 -37.48 -23.37 36.30
N SER A 53 -37.07 -23.98 35.18
CA SER A 53 -37.23 -25.43 34.98
C SER A 53 -36.32 -26.25 35.89
N LEU A 54 -35.12 -25.73 36.19
CA LEU A 54 -34.19 -26.34 37.13
C LEU A 54 -34.75 -26.28 38.56
N SER A 55 -35.28 -25.12 38.98
CA SER A 55 -35.90 -24.94 40.30
C SER A 55 -37.14 -25.80 40.51
N ASN A 56 -37.90 -26.09 39.44
CA ASN A 56 -39.09 -26.93 39.48
C ASN A 56 -38.79 -28.43 39.25
N ASN A 57 -37.51 -28.86 39.27
CA ASN A 57 -37.06 -30.23 38.98
C ASN A 57 -37.59 -30.81 37.65
N ASN A 58 -37.89 -29.96 36.67
CA ASN A 58 -38.43 -30.38 35.39
C ASN A 58 -37.31 -30.60 34.37
N HIS A 59 -36.68 -31.77 34.47
CA HIS A 59 -35.49 -32.12 33.68
C HIS A 59 -35.74 -32.12 32.16
N THR A 60 -36.93 -32.46 31.70
CA THR A 60 -37.27 -32.51 30.27
C THR A 60 -37.24 -31.11 29.64
N PHE A 61 -37.92 -30.14 30.25
CA PHE A 61 -37.91 -28.76 29.76
C PHE A 61 -36.56 -28.09 29.93
N TYR A 62 -35.83 -28.39 31.02
CA TYR A 62 -34.46 -27.94 31.18
C TYR A 62 -33.55 -28.40 30.04
N ALA A 63 -33.62 -29.67 29.64
CA ALA A 63 -32.81 -30.20 28.53
C ALA A 63 -33.13 -29.51 27.19
N ILE A 64 -34.41 -29.20 26.92
CA ILE A 64 -34.85 -28.47 25.74
C ILE A 64 -34.28 -27.04 25.74
N TYR A 65 -34.44 -26.31 26.84
CA TYR A 65 -33.96 -24.93 26.94
C TYR A 65 -32.43 -24.84 26.93
N LYS A 66 -31.72 -25.82 27.49
CA LYS A 66 -30.26 -25.91 27.43
C LYS A 66 -29.78 -26.12 26.00
N LYS A 67 -30.42 -27.01 25.24
CA LYS A 67 -30.06 -27.21 23.83
C LYS A 67 -30.28 -25.93 23.00
N GLU A 68 -31.41 -25.27 23.20
CA GLU A 68 -31.72 -24.00 22.54
C GLU A 68 -30.69 -22.91 22.92
N TYR A 69 -30.24 -22.86 24.17
CA TYR A 69 -29.17 -21.96 24.61
C TYR A 69 -27.89 -22.21 23.83
N ASP A 70 -27.44 -23.47 23.73
CA ASP A 70 -26.21 -23.84 23.02
C ASP A 70 -26.30 -23.51 21.52
N ASP A 71 -27.48 -23.67 20.90
CA ASP A 71 -27.70 -23.33 19.50
C ASP A 71 -27.70 -21.81 19.26
N ILE A 72 -28.24 -21.02 20.18
CA ILE A 72 -28.16 -19.54 20.13
C ILE A 72 -26.74 -19.06 20.36
N ASP A 73 -25.97 -19.70 21.23
CA ASP A 73 -24.58 -19.34 21.51
C ASP A 73 -23.69 -19.53 20.26
N LYS A 74 -23.86 -20.67 19.57
CA LYS A 74 -23.23 -20.90 18.25
C LYS A 74 -23.63 -19.85 17.22
N LEU A 75 -24.90 -19.46 17.18
CA LEU A 75 -25.38 -18.40 16.28
C LEU A 75 -24.74 -17.04 16.62
N PHE A 76 -24.48 -16.78 17.90
CA PHE A 76 -23.79 -15.58 18.37
C PHE A 76 -22.35 -15.51 17.86
N GLU A 77 -21.62 -16.62 17.87
CA GLU A 77 -20.28 -16.71 17.28
C GLU A 77 -20.28 -16.42 15.78
N ASN A 78 -21.24 -16.98 15.03
CA ASN A 78 -21.38 -16.70 13.60
C ASN A 78 -21.68 -15.21 13.33
N ILE A 79 -22.48 -14.58 14.18
CA ILE A 79 -22.77 -13.14 14.10
C ILE A 79 -21.52 -12.30 14.36
N LYS A 80 -20.72 -12.64 15.37
CA LYS A 80 -19.44 -11.96 15.64
C LYS A 80 -18.49 -12.04 14.43
N ILE A 81 -18.37 -13.23 13.83
CA ILE A 81 -17.55 -13.43 12.63
C ILE A 81 -18.07 -12.58 11.46
N SER A 82 -19.40 -12.52 11.29
CA SER A 82 -20.04 -11.72 10.23
C SER A 82 -19.82 -10.21 10.46
N GLU A 83 -19.97 -9.73 11.70
CA GLU A 83 -19.73 -8.34 12.09
C GLU A 83 -18.28 -7.91 11.78
N ILE A 84 -17.30 -8.72 12.18
CA ILE A 84 -15.89 -8.50 11.88
C ILE A 84 -15.65 -8.46 10.36
N SER A 85 -16.29 -9.36 9.61
CA SER A 85 -16.13 -9.46 8.17
C SER A 85 -16.69 -8.23 7.44
N ILE A 86 -17.86 -7.73 7.88
CA ILE A 86 -18.47 -6.51 7.34
C ILE A 86 -17.61 -5.28 7.67
N ILE A 87 -17.16 -5.13 8.92
CA ILE A 87 -16.28 -4.02 9.31
C ILE A 87 -15.02 -4.01 8.45
N ARG A 88 -14.38 -5.17 8.27
CA ARG A 88 -13.21 -5.29 7.39
C ARG A 88 -13.51 -4.94 5.94
N ALA A 89 -14.67 -5.34 5.43
CA ALA A 89 -15.09 -5.00 4.06
C ALA A 89 -15.30 -3.49 3.90
N ILE A 90 -15.94 -2.82 4.87
CA ILE A 90 -16.12 -1.37 4.88
C ILE A 90 -14.77 -0.67 4.86
N SER A 91 -13.85 -1.00 5.77
CA SER A 91 -12.53 -0.37 5.80
C SER A 91 -11.74 -0.55 4.50
N ARG A 92 -11.82 -1.74 3.88
CA ARG A 92 -11.19 -1.96 2.56
C ARG A 92 -11.81 -1.10 1.46
N MET A 93 -13.12 -0.90 1.48
CA MET A 93 -13.80 -0.03 0.51
C MET A 93 -13.47 1.45 0.73
N GLU A 94 -13.28 1.88 1.98
CA GLU A 94 -12.76 3.22 2.31
C GLU A 94 -11.33 3.42 1.81
N THR A 95 -10.43 2.46 2.08
CA THR A 95 -9.07 2.49 1.52
C THR A 95 -9.08 2.53 0.00
N LEU A 96 -9.96 1.75 -0.65
CA LEU A 96 -10.08 1.76 -2.11
C LEU A 96 -10.56 3.11 -2.65
N LYS A 97 -11.46 3.80 -1.93
CA LYS A 97 -11.89 5.17 -2.25
C LYS A 97 -10.73 6.16 -2.15
N ASP A 98 -9.88 6.03 -1.12
CA ASP A 98 -8.73 6.93 -0.93
C ASP A 98 -7.65 6.69 -2.00
N VAL A 99 -7.35 5.43 -2.31
CA VAL A 99 -6.44 5.05 -3.40
C VAL A 99 -6.94 5.58 -4.74
N HIS A 100 -8.24 5.47 -4.99
CA HIS A 100 -8.86 6.00 -6.19
C HIS A 100 -8.65 7.52 -6.33
N GLN A 101 -8.82 8.28 -5.24
CA GLN A 101 -8.54 9.72 -5.23
C GLN A 101 -7.07 10.03 -5.51
N ALA A 102 -6.15 9.34 -4.83
CA ALA A 102 -4.71 9.54 -5.03
C ALA A 102 -4.28 9.23 -6.46
N THR A 103 -4.81 8.15 -7.04
CA THR A 103 -4.48 7.73 -8.41
C THR A 103 -5.05 8.70 -9.44
N ASN A 104 -6.21 9.30 -9.18
CA ASN A 104 -6.75 10.35 -10.04
C ASN A 104 -5.84 11.58 -10.06
N SER A 105 -5.35 12.04 -8.89
CA SER A 105 -4.40 13.15 -8.81
C SER A 105 -3.08 12.84 -9.53
N LEU A 106 -2.55 11.64 -9.34
CA LEU A 106 -1.33 11.20 -10.02
C LEU A 106 -1.53 11.14 -11.54
N GLY A 107 -2.69 10.67 -12.00
CA GLY A 107 -3.03 10.65 -13.42
C GLY A 107 -3.01 12.04 -14.06
N LEU A 108 -3.46 13.07 -13.33
CA LEU A 108 -3.37 14.46 -13.77
C LEU A 108 -1.92 14.96 -13.82
N ALA A 109 -1.12 14.68 -12.79
CA ALA A 109 0.30 15.05 -12.75
C ALA A 109 1.10 14.41 -13.89
N VAL A 110 0.90 13.11 -14.15
CA VAL A 110 1.52 12.39 -15.27
C VAL A 110 1.13 13.03 -16.61
N LYS A 111 -0.12 13.46 -16.75
CA LYS A 111 -0.56 14.18 -17.96
C LYS A 111 0.20 15.51 -18.11
N MET A 112 0.33 16.29 -17.04
CA MET A 112 1.12 17.53 -17.07
C MET A 112 2.58 17.28 -17.45
N CYS A 113 3.22 16.25 -16.91
CA CYS A 113 4.60 15.88 -17.29
C CYS A 113 4.71 15.52 -18.78
N LYS A 114 3.72 14.79 -19.33
CA LYS A 114 3.69 14.49 -20.77
C LYS A 114 3.51 15.74 -21.62
N ASP A 115 2.63 16.65 -21.20
CA ASP A 115 2.41 17.92 -21.91
C ASP A 115 3.69 18.79 -21.87
N MET A 116 4.43 18.79 -20.76
CA MET A 116 5.75 19.42 -20.64
C MET A 116 6.80 18.77 -21.54
N ASP A 117 6.86 17.44 -21.60
CA ASP A 117 7.80 16.69 -22.46
C ASP A 117 7.61 17.04 -23.95
N ILE A 118 6.36 17.12 -24.39
CA ILE A 118 5.99 17.58 -25.74
C ILE A 118 6.45 19.03 -25.95
N THR A 119 6.21 19.91 -24.97
CA THR A 119 6.59 21.32 -25.04
C THR A 119 8.10 21.51 -25.11
N LEU A 120 8.86 20.81 -24.26
CA LEU A 120 10.32 20.83 -24.25
C LEU A 120 10.89 20.29 -25.55
N SER A 121 10.35 19.17 -26.05
CA SER A 121 10.75 18.60 -27.35
C SER A 121 10.54 19.58 -28.52
N THR A 122 9.58 20.51 -28.39
CA THR A 122 9.31 21.54 -29.40
C THR A 122 10.26 22.74 -29.27
N ILE A 123 10.64 23.13 -28.05
CA ILE A 123 11.46 24.33 -27.79
C ILE A 123 12.97 24.06 -27.88
N LEU A 124 13.42 22.84 -27.52
CA LEU A 124 14.83 22.44 -27.54
C LEU A 124 15.54 22.70 -28.89
N PRO A 125 14.93 22.42 -30.06
CA PRO A 125 15.52 22.73 -31.36
C PRO A 125 15.78 24.24 -31.54
N ASP A 126 14.80 25.09 -31.23
CA ASP A 126 14.91 26.54 -31.38
C ASP A 126 15.98 27.13 -30.45
N VAL A 127 16.08 26.63 -29.21
CA VAL A 127 17.13 27.03 -28.27
C VAL A 127 18.50 26.62 -28.78
N ASN A 128 18.63 25.41 -29.34
CA ASN A 128 19.89 24.93 -29.90
C ASN A 128 20.31 25.76 -31.12
N GLU A 129 19.38 26.13 -32.00
CA GLU A 129 19.65 27.04 -33.12
C GLU A 129 20.14 28.41 -32.63
N GLN A 130 19.50 28.98 -31.59
CA GLN A 130 19.93 30.24 -31.00
C GLN A 130 21.32 30.14 -30.38
N ILE A 131 21.66 29.04 -29.70
CA ILE A 131 23.02 28.81 -29.16
C ILE A 131 24.05 28.73 -30.28
N VAL A 132 23.77 27.98 -31.35
CA VAL A 132 24.67 27.89 -32.51
C VAL A 132 24.89 29.28 -33.13
N THR A 133 23.81 30.06 -33.27
CA THR A 133 23.86 31.42 -33.82
C THR A 133 24.67 32.37 -32.93
N LEU A 134 24.47 32.30 -31.62
CA LEU A 134 25.18 33.11 -30.63
C LEU A 134 26.67 32.75 -30.59
N ASN A 135 26.99 31.45 -30.62
CA ASN A 135 28.37 30.96 -30.66
C ASN A 135 29.08 31.44 -31.94
N LYS A 136 28.40 31.38 -33.10
CA LYS A 136 28.91 31.92 -34.37
C LYS A 136 29.18 33.44 -34.27
N SER A 137 28.23 34.20 -33.73
CA SER A 137 28.39 35.65 -33.57
C SER A 137 29.51 36.03 -32.59
N LEU A 138 29.70 35.23 -31.54
CA LEU A 138 30.71 35.47 -30.50
C LEU A 138 32.12 35.15 -31.03
N ASN A 139 32.28 34.02 -31.73
CA ASN A 139 33.54 33.66 -32.39
C ASN A 139 33.92 34.69 -33.46
N GLN A 140 32.95 35.18 -34.24
CA GLN A 140 33.16 36.27 -35.21
C GLN A 140 33.57 37.59 -34.54
N SER A 141 33.02 37.91 -33.37
CA SER A 141 33.33 39.17 -32.67
C SER A 141 34.69 39.16 -31.96
N LEU A 142 35.22 37.98 -31.62
CA LEU A 142 36.50 37.82 -30.91
C LEU A 142 37.64 37.33 -31.80
N ASP A 143 37.39 37.17 -33.11
CA ASP A 143 38.34 36.62 -34.10
C ASP A 143 38.94 35.27 -33.64
N LEU A 144 38.13 34.48 -32.93
CA LEU A 144 38.49 33.16 -32.45
C LEU A 144 38.26 32.15 -33.60
N PRO A 145 39.16 31.16 -33.78
CA PRO A 145 38.93 30.09 -34.75
C PRO A 145 37.62 29.36 -34.42
N GLU A 146 36.81 29.06 -35.45
CA GLU A 146 35.61 28.25 -35.29
C GLU A 146 35.99 26.93 -34.59
N LEU A 147 35.51 26.73 -33.36
CA LEU A 147 35.59 25.44 -32.68
C LEU A 147 34.92 24.42 -33.60
N SER A 148 35.73 23.51 -34.14
CA SER A 148 35.29 22.47 -35.06
C SER A 148 34.16 21.68 -34.42
N ASN A 149 33.08 21.46 -35.17
CA ASN A 149 31.90 20.69 -34.75
C ASN A 149 32.25 19.32 -34.13
N ASN A 150 33.45 18.78 -34.41
CA ASN A 150 33.94 17.52 -33.84
C ASN A 150 34.15 17.58 -32.31
N GLU A 151 34.58 18.71 -31.75
CA GLU A 151 34.80 18.84 -30.29
C GLU A 151 33.46 18.95 -29.54
N LEU A 152 32.46 19.57 -30.16
CA LEU A 152 31.09 19.68 -29.64
C LEU A 152 30.34 18.34 -29.74
N PHE A 153 30.63 17.54 -30.78
CA PHE A 153 30.12 16.17 -30.95
C PHE A 153 30.70 15.21 -29.91
N GLU A 154 32.01 15.32 -29.61
CA GLU A 154 32.67 14.58 -28.53
C GLU A 154 32.09 14.93 -27.14
N LEU A 155 31.83 16.23 -26.88
CA LEU A 155 31.22 16.69 -25.63
C LEU A 155 29.77 16.20 -25.46
N ASN A 156 28.96 16.24 -26.53
CA ASN A 156 27.59 15.70 -26.50
C ASN A 156 27.58 14.18 -26.30
N LYS A 157 28.49 13.44 -26.95
CA LYS A 157 28.62 11.99 -26.78
C LYS A 157 29.10 11.61 -25.37
N SER A 158 29.95 12.44 -24.77
CA SER A 158 30.36 12.33 -23.37
C SER A 158 29.19 12.58 -22.41
N ILE A 159 28.36 13.59 -22.66
CA ILE A 159 27.16 13.87 -21.85
C ILE A 159 26.13 12.74 -21.97
N GLU A 160 25.92 12.22 -23.18
CA GLU A 160 24.97 11.14 -23.44
C GLU A 160 25.36 9.85 -22.70
N SER A 161 26.64 9.45 -22.76
CA SER A 161 27.17 8.26 -22.07
C SER A 161 27.32 8.44 -20.55
N THR A 162 27.64 9.64 -20.07
CA THR A 162 27.94 9.85 -18.64
C THR A 162 26.71 10.22 -17.81
N ILE A 163 25.69 10.83 -18.43
CA ILE A 163 24.54 11.37 -17.71
C ILE A 163 23.23 10.73 -18.16
N LEU A 164 22.95 10.68 -19.46
CA LEU A 164 21.64 10.23 -19.96
C LEU A 164 21.46 8.71 -19.87
N GLU A 165 22.47 7.93 -20.26
CA GLU A 165 22.45 6.45 -20.18
C GLU A 165 22.25 5.93 -18.75
N PRO A 166 23.01 6.40 -17.74
CA PRO A 166 22.83 5.95 -16.35
C PRO A 166 21.48 6.34 -15.75
N ILE A 167 20.91 7.48 -16.16
CA ILE A 167 19.56 7.90 -15.71
C ILE A 167 18.50 7.00 -16.34
N ALA A 168 18.61 6.69 -17.63
CA ALA A 168 17.70 5.79 -18.32
C ALA A 168 17.73 4.38 -17.71
N GLU A 169 18.91 3.82 -17.47
CA GLU A 169 19.09 2.51 -16.85
C GLU A 169 18.52 2.47 -15.42
N ARG A 170 18.68 3.57 -14.66
CA ARG A 170 18.13 3.68 -13.30
C ARG A 170 16.60 3.76 -13.29
N ILE A 171 16.00 4.47 -14.24
CA ILE A 171 14.54 4.54 -14.40
C ILE A 171 13.98 3.16 -14.76
N GLU A 172 14.60 2.46 -15.71
CA GLU A 172 14.16 1.14 -16.18
C GLU A 172 14.17 0.11 -15.04
N ASN A 173 15.25 0.09 -14.24
CA ASN A 173 15.38 -0.74 -13.05
C ASN A 173 14.34 -0.44 -11.94
N GLU A 174 13.91 0.82 -11.80
CA GLU A 174 12.86 1.18 -10.84
C GLU A 174 11.45 0.80 -11.32
N THR A 175 11.18 0.84 -12.63
CA THR A 175 9.92 0.33 -13.20
C THR A 175 9.75 -1.17 -12.99
N ASP A 176 10.79 -1.98 -13.20
CA ASP A 176 10.75 -3.43 -12.96
C ASP A 176 10.48 -3.76 -11.48
N LYS A 177 11.08 -2.96 -10.59
CA LYS A 177 10.84 -3.07 -9.15
C LYS A 177 9.38 -2.75 -8.80
N PHE A 178 8.79 -1.72 -9.41
CA PHE A 178 7.38 -1.39 -9.24
C PHE A 178 6.47 -2.52 -9.75
N GLU A 179 6.74 -3.06 -10.94
CA GLU A 179 5.94 -4.15 -11.52
C GLU A 179 6.00 -5.43 -10.67
N SER A 180 7.17 -5.75 -10.09
CA SER A 180 7.33 -6.88 -9.16
C SER A 180 6.53 -6.69 -7.85
N ILE A 181 6.42 -5.46 -7.35
CA ILE A 181 5.62 -5.13 -6.15
C ILE A 181 4.12 -5.27 -6.47
N VAL A 182 3.69 -4.78 -7.63
CA VAL A 182 2.31 -4.88 -8.09
C VAL A 182 1.91 -6.34 -8.30
N LYS A 183 2.76 -7.16 -8.94
CA LYS A 183 2.51 -8.61 -9.12
C LYS A 183 2.44 -9.36 -7.78
N ASN A 184 3.31 -9.03 -6.81
CA ASN A 184 3.28 -9.68 -5.49
C ASN A 184 2.03 -9.32 -4.67
N ASN A 185 1.45 -8.13 -4.84
CA ASN A 185 0.21 -7.73 -4.17
C ASN A 185 -1.06 -8.29 -4.84
N GLN A 186 -0.98 -8.72 -6.09
CA GLN A 186 -2.09 -9.43 -6.77
C GLN A 186 -2.23 -10.90 -6.31
N ILE A 187 -1.25 -11.47 -5.62
CA ILE A 187 -1.32 -12.80 -5.00
C ILE A 187 -1.93 -12.69 -3.59
N THR A 188 -3.14 -12.17 -3.50
CA THR A 188 -4.05 -12.55 -2.40
C THR A 188 -5.19 -13.36 -2.99
N SER A 189 -4.86 -14.59 -3.40
CA SER A 189 -5.87 -15.63 -3.66
C SER A 189 -6.56 -15.99 -2.35
N ILE A 190 -7.56 -15.21 -1.97
CA ILE A 190 -8.67 -15.66 -1.13
C ILE A 190 -9.93 -15.28 -1.92
N GLY A 191 -10.28 -16.13 -2.87
CA GLY A 191 -11.46 -15.86 -3.69
C GLY A 191 -11.70 -16.78 -4.88
N ASN A 192 -10.73 -17.62 -5.30
CA ASN A 192 -10.95 -18.56 -6.39
C ASN A 192 -10.76 -20.02 -5.93
N LYS A 193 -11.78 -20.58 -5.27
CA LYS A 193 -12.07 -22.00 -5.40
C LYS A 193 -13.56 -22.19 -5.66
N LYS A 194 -13.79 -22.86 -6.78
CA LYS A 194 -15.07 -23.32 -7.34
C LYS A 194 -16.01 -23.86 -6.26
N LEU A 195 -17.29 -23.59 -6.46
CA LEU A 195 -18.42 -24.39 -6.00
C LEU A 195 -18.10 -25.89 -6.09
N ILE A 196 -18.07 -26.58 -4.95
CA ILE A 196 -18.35 -28.02 -4.85
C ILE A 196 -19.06 -28.27 -3.51
N ASP A 197 -20.18 -28.97 -3.60
CA ASP A 197 -21.12 -29.41 -2.57
C ASP A 197 -20.48 -30.22 -1.43
N ASN A 198 -20.78 -29.86 -0.17
CA ASN A 198 -21.33 -30.70 0.91
C ASN A 198 -21.14 -30.03 2.29
N PRO A 199 -22.11 -30.12 3.23
CA PRO A 199 -22.02 -29.52 4.55
C PRO A 199 -21.38 -30.51 5.53
N GLY A 200 -20.11 -30.28 5.88
CA GLY A 200 -19.47 -31.12 6.88
C GLY A 200 -18.03 -30.71 7.14
N ASN A 201 -17.81 -30.13 8.31
CA ASN A 201 -16.50 -29.94 8.95
C ASN A 201 -15.58 -28.87 8.32
N VAL A 202 -15.87 -27.60 8.62
CA VAL A 202 -14.92 -26.50 8.39
C VAL A 202 -13.94 -26.45 9.57
N ASN A 203 -12.89 -27.26 9.51
CA ASN A 203 -11.71 -27.02 10.34
C ASN A 203 -10.95 -25.84 9.72
N MET A 204 -11.18 -24.63 10.25
CA MET A 204 -10.34 -23.46 9.95
C MET A 204 -8.96 -23.65 10.59
N ASN A 205 -8.07 -24.38 9.90
CA ASN A 205 -6.65 -24.26 10.17
C ASN A 205 -6.17 -22.91 9.62
N LEU A 206 -6.27 -21.87 10.46
CA LEU A 206 -5.49 -20.65 10.30
C LEU A 206 -4.02 -21.07 10.31
N LYS A 207 -3.40 -21.18 9.13
CA LYS A 207 -1.94 -21.15 9.05
C LYS A 207 -1.53 -19.79 9.59
N LYS A 208 -0.96 -19.80 10.81
CA LYS A 208 -0.24 -18.66 11.37
C LYS A 208 0.70 -18.15 10.28
N PHE A 209 0.49 -16.90 9.88
CA PHE A 209 1.45 -16.19 9.06
C PHE A 209 2.70 -15.99 9.93
N THR A 210 3.72 -16.80 9.70
CA THR A 210 5.08 -16.48 10.15
C THR A 210 5.68 -15.61 9.04
N PRO A 211 6.00 -14.33 9.32
CA PRO A 211 6.75 -13.54 8.37
C PRO A 211 8.07 -14.25 8.10
N LYS A 212 8.44 -14.44 6.82
CA LYS A 212 9.82 -14.83 6.47
C LYS A 212 10.75 -13.71 6.96
N GLU A 213 11.39 -13.94 8.10
CA GLU A 213 12.53 -13.19 8.59
C GLU A 213 13.68 -13.34 7.60
N THR A 214 13.89 -12.37 6.71
CA THR A 214 15.14 -12.35 5.91
C THR A 214 15.56 -10.95 5.43
N LYS A 215 14.76 -9.89 5.61
CA LYS A 215 15.18 -8.50 5.32
C LYS A 215 15.19 -7.55 6.53
N LYS A 216 14.71 -8.00 7.71
CA LYS A 216 14.63 -7.16 8.93
C LYS A 216 16.01 -6.79 9.50
N ASN A 217 17.00 -7.69 9.44
CA ASN A 217 18.29 -7.47 10.12
C ASN A 217 19.25 -6.52 9.40
N ILE A 218 19.24 -6.42 8.07
CA ILE A 218 20.26 -5.64 7.34
C ILE A 218 20.11 -4.13 7.59
N ILE A 219 18.86 -3.64 7.62
CA ILE A 219 18.58 -2.21 7.84
C ILE A 219 18.84 -1.85 9.31
N GLU A 220 18.44 -2.72 10.25
CA GLU A 220 18.74 -2.56 11.68
C GLU A 220 20.25 -2.48 11.93
N GLU A 221 21.02 -3.37 11.32
CA GLU A 221 22.48 -3.41 11.48
C GLU A 221 23.17 -2.16 10.87
N LYS A 222 22.68 -1.67 9.72
CA LYS A 222 23.17 -0.43 9.11
C LYS A 222 22.94 0.79 10.01
N ILE A 223 21.74 0.89 10.60
CA ILE A 223 21.38 2.00 11.50
C ILE A 223 22.17 1.91 12.80
N SER A 224 22.32 0.73 13.40
CA SER A 224 23.14 0.55 14.61
C SER A 224 24.61 0.90 14.36
N LYS A 225 25.20 0.42 13.26
CA LYS A 225 26.59 0.76 12.88
C LYS A 225 26.77 2.26 12.65
N TYR A 226 25.78 2.92 12.05
CA TYR A 226 25.80 4.37 11.84
C TYR A 226 25.85 5.14 13.17
N ILE A 227 25.02 4.73 14.15
CA ILE A 227 24.95 5.34 15.48
C ILE A 227 26.24 5.14 16.27
N ASP A 228 26.83 3.93 16.20
CA ASP A 228 28.11 3.62 16.84
C ASP A 228 29.26 4.45 16.23
N ASN A 229 29.28 4.60 14.90
CA ASN A 229 30.30 5.36 14.18
C ASN A 229 30.25 6.86 14.46
N LYS A 230 29.05 7.44 14.66
CA LYS A 230 28.87 8.87 14.95
C LYS A 230 28.86 9.16 16.46
N LYS A 231 29.34 8.22 17.30
CA LYS A 231 29.53 8.35 18.76
C LYS A 231 28.28 8.89 19.49
N GLY A 232 27.10 8.47 19.07
CA GLY A 232 25.83 8.83 19.71
C GLY A 232 25.20 10.15 19.26
N HIS A 233 25.75 10.83 18.24
CA HIS A 233 25.02 11.91 17.55
C HIS A 233 24.23 11.31 16.38
N PHE A 234 22.90 11.37 16.48
CA PHE A 234 22.01 10.77 15.50
C PHE A 234 20.96 11.78 15.04
N ASP A 235 21.09 12.22 13.80
CA ASP A 235 20.07 12.96 13.07
C ASP A 235 19.41 12.03 12.05
N VAL A 236 18.08 12.00 12.04
CA VAL A 236 17.27 11.10 11.19
C VAL A 236 17.43 11.45 9.71
N VAL A 237 17.54 12.74 9.38
CA VAL A 237 17.65 13.24 8.02
C VAL A 237 19.04 12.96 7.46
N ASP A 238 20.08 13.21 8.24
CA ASP A 238 21.46 12.89 7.84
C ASP A 238 21.65 11.38 7.67
N ALA A 239 21.09 10.58 8.59
CA ALA A 239 21.12 9.13 8.48
C ALA A 239 20.36 8.60 7.26
N ALA A 240 19.20 9.19 6.92
CA ALA A 240 18.45 8.83 5.73
C ALA A 240 19.25 9.09 4.45
N ASN A 241 19.90 10.26 4.37
CA ASN A 241 20.72 10.66 3.24
C ASN A 241 21.99 9.80 3.11
N GLU A 242 22.75 9.60 4.20
CA GLU A 242 24.00 8.81 4.18
C GLU A 242 23.75 7.30 3.98
N LEU A 243 22.61 6.76 4.45
CA LEU A 243 22.28 5.34 4.31
C LEU A 243 21.48 5.02 3.03
N GLY A 244 21.06 6.03 2.27
CA GLY A 244 20.21 5.88 1.08
C GLY A 244 18.84 5.27 1.41
N LEU A 245 18.28 5.63 2.55
CA LEU A 245 17.00 5.12 3.07
C LEU A 245 15.97 6.26 3.14
N SER A 246 14.68 5.94 3.14
CA SER A 246 13.66 6.96 3.39
C SER A 246 13.67 7.39 4.86
N VAL A 247 13.39 8.67 5.12
CA VAL A 247 13.29 9.24 6.48
C VAL A 247 12.34 8.42 7.35
N GLU A 248 11.17 8.06 6.82
CA GLU A 248 10.16 7.24 7.51
C GLU A 248 10.69 5.84 7.87
N THR A 249 11.51 5.23 7.02
CA THR A 249 12.14 3.93 7.30
C THR A 249 13.15 4.06 8.43
N VAL A 250 13.98 5.10 8.42
CA VAL A 250 14.98 5.34 9.46
C VAL A 250 14.30 5.66 10.79
N GLU A 251 13.27 6.49 10.80
CA GLU A 251 12.50 6.86 11.99
C GLU A 251 11.78 5.65 12.61
N THR A 252 11.00 4.92 11.81
CA THR A 252 10.27 3.74 12.30
C THR A 252 11.23 2.71 12.89
N LYS A 253 12.38 2.49 12.24
CA LYS A 253 13.31 1.45 12.64
C LYS A 253 14.17 1.83 13.83
N THR A 254 14.52 3.11 13.97
CA THR A 254 15.18 3.64 15.17
C THR A 254 14.26 3.58 16.39
N LEU A 255 12.97 3.90 16.23
CA LEU A 255 11.94 3.70 17.26
C LEU A 255 11.81 2.23 17.68
N GLU A 256 11.82 1.29 16.73
CA GLU A 256 11.82 -0.14 17.04
C GLU A 256 13.09 -0.61 17.80
N LEU A 257 14.27 -0.08 17.43
CA LEU A 257 15.54 -0.36 18.11
C LEU A 257 15.57 0.26 19.52
N MET A 258 14.91 1.40 19.72
CA MET A 258 14.74 2.03 21.03
C MET A 258 13.78 1.21 21.91
N ASN A 259 12.63 0.80 21.37
CA ASN A 259 11.63 0.00 22.10
C ASN A 259 12.14 -1.40 22.46
N SER A 260 13.04 -1.97 21.65
CA SER A 260 13.71 -3.23 21.94
C SER A 260 14.93 -3.09 22.88
N GLY A 261 15.26 -1.87 23.33
CA GLY A 261 16.32 -1.60 24.30
C GLY A 261 17.75 -1.67 23.74
N LYS A 262 17.91 -1.81 22.41
CA LYS A 262 19.21 -1.86 21.73
C LYS A 262 19.87 -0.48 21.63
N ILE A 263 19.09 0.60 21.68
CA ILE A 263 19.58 1.99 21.71
C ILE A 263 18.97 2.69 22.93
N LYS A 264 19.78 3.47 23.65
CA LYS A 264 19.32 4.30 24.77
C LYS A 264 19.62 5.77 24.50
N ILE A 265 18.59 6.61 24.55
CA ILE A 265 18.74 8.05 24.46
C ILE A 265 19.21 8.56 25.83
N ARG A 266 20.36 9.22 25.88
CA ARG A 266 20.69 10.13 26.99
C ARG A 266 20.10 11.49 26.62
N ARG A 267 19.14 11.95 27.42
CA ARG A 267 18.75 13.35 27.45
C ARG A 267 19.83 14.17 28.15
#